data_AF-W0BAK8-F1
#
_entry.id   AF-W0BAK8-F1
#
_cell.length_a   1.000
_cell.length_b   1.000
_cell.length_c   1.000
_cell.angle_alpha   90.00
_cell.angle_beta   90.00
_cell.angle_gamma   90.00
#
_symmetry.space_group_name_H-M   'P 1'
#
loop_
_entity.id
_entity.type
_entity.pdbx_description
1 polymer ?
#
loop_
_entity_poly.entity_id
_entity_poly.type
_entity_poly.pdbx_seq_one_letter_code
_entity_poly.pdbx_strand_id
1 'polypeptide(L)' 'MIDIILDSEFKKLKSIGHAFFTRKGGVSRGYYASLNCNDTSADRPEYIK' A
#
# COMPACT_ATOMS: atom_id res chain seq x y z
N MET A 1 8.54 2.96 6.63
CA MET A 1 7.65 4.06 6.20
C MET A 1 6.99 3.62 4.91
N ILE A 2 5.66 3.72 4.81
CA ILE A 2 4.93 3.41 3.58
C ILE A 2 5.25 4.49 2.55
N ASP A 3 5.58 4.04 1.34
CA ASP A 3 5.90 4.91 0.21
C ASP A 3 4.65 5.12 -0.65
N ILE A 4 4.35 6.38 -0.97
CA ILE A 4 3.13 6.77 -1.66
C ILE A 4 3.41 7.81 -2.74
N ILE A 5 2.60 7.77 -3.79
CA ILE A 5 2.55 8.79 -4.83
C ILE A 5 1.23 9.56 -4.67
N LEU A 6 1.33 10.89 -4.67
CA LEU A 6 0.19 11.79 -4.60
C LEU A 6 -0.01 12.48 -5.94
N ASP A 7 -1.26 12.51 -6.40
CA ASP A 7 -1.66 13.25 -7.58
C ASP A 7 -1.96 14.72 -7.22
N SER A 8 -1.56 15.66 -8.09
CA SER A 8 -1.71 17.09 -7.82
C SER A 8 -3.17 17.57 -7.84
N GLU A 9 -4.01 16.96 -8.67
CA GLU A 9 -5.43 17.32 -8.75
C GLU A 9 -6.18 16.79 -7.55
N PHE A 10 -5.94 15.54 -7.18
CA PHE A 10 -6.60 14.97 -6.00
C PHE A 10 -6.17 15.68 -4.71
N LYS A 11 -4.91 16.14 -4.60
CA LYS A 11 -4.40 16.89 -3.43
C LYS A 11 -5.15 18.20 -3.16
N LYS A 12 -5.96 18.68 -4.11
CA LYS A 12 -6.85 19.84 -3.93
C LYS A 12 -8.07 19.49 -3.06
N LEU A 13 -8.50 18.23 -3.03
CA LEU A 13 -9.63 17.73 -2.21
C LEU A 13 -9.20 17.60 -0.73
N LYS A 14 -9.17 18.73 -0.01
CA LYS A 14 -8.62 18.79 1.37
C LYS A 14 -9.33 17.89 2.39
N SER A 15 -10.59 17.51 2.14
CA SER A 15 -11.37 16.62 3.01
C SER A 15 -11.20 15.13 2.70
N ILE A 16 -10.54 14.76 1.60
CA ILE A 16 -10.43 13.37 1.14
C ILE A 16 -8.95 12.97 1.05
N GLY A 17 -8.52 12.11 1.96
CA GLY A 17 -7.22 11.45 1.87
C GLY A 17 -7.19 10.48 0.71
N HIS A 18 -6.17 10.57 -0.13
CA HIS A 18 -5.95 9.69 -1.29
C HIS A 18 -4.45 9.51 -1.50
N ALA A 19 -4.08 8.36 -2.03
CA ALA A 19 -2.72 8.01 -2.39
C ALA A 19 -2.70 6.82 -3.35
N PHE A 20 -1.69 6.76 -4.20
CA PHE A 20 -1.31 5.53 -4.91
C PHE A 20 -0.17 4.87 -4.16
N PHE A 21 -0.41 3.68 -3.63
CA PHE A 21 0.59 2.93 -2.88
C PHE A 21 1.62 2.30 -3.82
N THR A 22 2.90 2.33 -3.42
CA THR A 22 3.93 1.53 -4.10
C THR A 22 4.09 0.18 -3.40
N ARG A 23 4.94 -0.71 -3.94
CA ARG A 23 5.24 -1.99 -3.29
C ARG A 23 6.07 -1.89 -2.01
N LYS A 24 6.51 -0.69 -1.61
CA LYS A 24 7.49 -0.44 -0.54
C LYS A 24 6.83 -0.08 0.79
N GLY A 25 7.46 -0.51 1.89
CA GLY A 25 7.14 -0.07 3.24
C GLY A 25 6.09 -0.91 3.97
N GLY A 26 5.69 -2.05 3.40
CA GLY A 26 4.89 -3.06 4.11
C GLY A 26 5.76 -4.12 4.79
N VAL A 27 5.11 -5.17 5.30
CA VAL A 27 5.74 -6.21 6.14
C VAL A 27 5.83 -7.59 5.47
N SER A 28 5.19 -7.76 4.30
CA SER A 28 5.27 -8.99 3.51
C SER A 28 6.71 -9.30 3.10
N ARG A 29 7.01 -10.59 2.89
CA ARG A 29 8.37 -11.08 2.63
C ARG A 29 8.42 -11.95 1.37
N GLY A 30 9.63 -12.25 0.89
CA GLY A 30 9.84 -13.11 -0.28
C GLY A 30 9.21 -12.51 -1.55
N TYR A 31 8.50 -13.34 -2.31
CA TYR A 31 7.82 -12.92 -3.56
C TYR A 31 6.84 -11.75 -3.33
N TYR A 32 6.16 -11.75 -2.19
CA TYR A 32 5.17 -10.72 -1.82
C TYR A 32 5.80 -9.47 -1.20
N ALA A 33 7.13 -9.41 -1.05
CA ALA A 33 7.75 -8.25 -0.41
C ALA A 33 7.45 -6.95 -1.19
N SER A 34 6.97 -5.86 -0.56
CA SER A 34 6.76 -5.64 0.87
C SER A 34 5.34 -5.22 1.26
N LEU A 35 4.65 -4.43 0.44
CA LEU A 35 3.28 -3.96 0.71
C LEU A 35 2.28 -4.73 -0.16
N ASN A 36 2.01 -5.97 0.20
CA ASN A 36 0.96 -6.76 -0.42
C ASN A 36 -0.37 -6.50 0.29
N CYS A 37 -1.38 -6.05 -0.46
CA CYS A 37 -2.73 -5.79 0.05
C CYS A 37 -3.76 -6.80 -0.49
N ASN A 38 -3.33 -7.85 -1.19
CA ASN A 38 -4.23 -8.87 -1.70
C ASN A 38 -4.52 -9.89 -0.60
N ASP A 39 -5.72 -9.82 -0.03
CA ASP A 39 -6.24 -10.67 1.04
C ASP A 39 -6.52 -12.12 0.62
N THR A 40 -6.52 -12.38 -0.70
CA THR A 40 -6.67 -13.72 -1.28
C THR A 40 -5.37 -14.31 -1.81
N SER A 41 -4.23 -13.63 -1.63
CA SER A 41 -2.93 -14.18 -2.04
C SER A 41 -2.47 -15.32 -1.13
N ALA A 42 -1.47 -16.09 -1.57
CA ALA A 42 -0.83 -17.12 -0.75
C ALA A 42 0.23 -16.56 0.22
N ASP A 43 0.19 -15.25 0.51
CA ASP A 43 1.04 -14.65 1.54
C ASP A 43 0.52 -15.01 2.95
N ARG A 44 1.33 -14.71 3.97
CA ARG A 44 0.91 -14.93 5.36
C ARG A 44 -0.24 -13.99 5.70
N PRO A 45 -1.39 -14.48 6.19
CA PRO A 45 -2.52 -13.62 6.57
C PRO A 45 -2.16 -12.52 7.56
N GLU A 46 -1.20 -12.79 8.45
CA GLU A 46 -0.64 -11.85 9.44
C GLU A 46 0.05 -10.63 8.82
N TYR A 47 0.41 -10.67 7.53
CA TYR A 47 1.05 -9.56 6.83
C TYR A 47 0.07 -8.70 6.04
N ILE A 48 -1.18 -9.13 5.88
CA ILE A 48 -2.20 -8.46 5.07
C ILE A 48 -3.36 -7.92 5.92
N LYS A 49 -3.63 -8.51 7.09
CA LYS A 49 -4.72 -8.10 7.99
C LYS A 49 -4.26 -7.27 9.19
#